data_AF-A0A0Q4IJT9-F1
#
_entry.id   AF-A0A0Q4IJT9-F1
#
_cell.length_a   1.000
_cell.length_b   1.000
_cell.length_c   1.000
_cell.angle_alpha   90.00
_cell.angle_beta   90.00
_cell.angle_gamma   90.00
#
_symmetry.space_group_name_H-M   'P 1'
#
loop_
_entity.id
_entity.type
_entity.pdbx_description
1 polymer ?
#
loop_
_entity_poly.entity_id
_entity_poly.type
_entity_poly.pdbx_seq_one_letter_code
_entity_poly.pdbx_strand_id
1 'polypeptide(L)'
;MNESLALIARLKRIATTGMPTQGDGRADDAWLTQGMAKAQLHEIFATVDDSASGAGFAIASVLAAKAAPVMWLRTEASERQGGRLHATGLVEMGLDVTSLVLGLVEDEASLLRAAADAARCHGLGTLLIESWGRAPKIDLTATRRLMLAAEASGVTILSLRIGAEPVPSAAASRWQVAACRSRPLEADAPGKPAFDIELLRRRGGQAGLRWRVEWDRDAHIFDQTAFASDDSAALPGAGIPVAADRAAADDAAAFVRRTG
;
A
#
# COMPACT_ATOMS: atom_id res chain seq x y z
N MET A 1 -35.34 -11.69 -20.44
CA MET A 1 -34.37 -12.70 -20.95
C MET A 1 -33.22 -12.06 -21.75
N ASN A 2 -33.43 -10.97 -22.49
CA ASN A 2 -32.35 -10.26 -23.21
C ASN A 2 -31.33 -9.52 -22.30
N GLU A 3 -31.74 -9.04 -21.12
CA GLU A 3 -30.84 -8.29 -20.22
C GLU A 3 -29.78 -9.16 -19.53
N SER A 4 -30.11 -10.41 -19.16
CA SER A 4 -29.13 -11.33 -18.54
C SER A 4 -28.02 -11.74 -19.51
N LEU A 5 -28.33 -11.91 -20.80
CA LEU A 5 -27.33 -12.23 -21.81
C LEU A 5 -26.41 -11.04 -22.10
N ALA A 6 -26.94 -9.82 -22.07
CA ALA A 6 -26.16 -8.59 -22.19
C ALA A 6 -25.23 -8.37 -20.98
N LEU A 7 -25.71 -8.65 -19.76
CA LEU A 7 -24.91 -8.60 -18.54
C LEU A 7 -23.78 -9.65 -18.54
N ILE A 8 -24.10 -10.89 -18.91
CA ILE A 8 -23.11 -11.98 -19.03
C ILE A 8 -22.10 -11.67 -20.13
N ALA A 9 -22.52 -11.13 -21.27
CA ALA A 9 -21.62 -10.73 -22.36
C ALA A 9 -20.73 -9.54 -21.98
N ARG A 10 -21.22 -8.63 -21.12
CA ARG A 10 -20.43 -7.52 -20.56
C ARG A 10 -19.41 -8.02 -19.55
N LEU A 11 -19.81 -8.92 -18.64
CA LEU A 11 -18.92 -9.56 -17.66
C LEU A 11 -17.84 -10.41 -18.34
N LYS A 12 -18.20 -11.17 -19.39
CA LYS A 12 -17.24 -11.94 -20.20
C LYS A 12 -16.24 -11.04 -20.93
N ARG A 13 -16.65 -9.85 -21.41
CA ARG A 13 -15.75 -8.87 -22.04
C ARG A 13 -14.75 -8.25 -21.06
N ILE A 14 -15.20 -7.98 -19.84
CA ILE A 14 -14.31 -7.52 -18.75
C ILE A 14 -13.29 -8.61 -18.42
N ALA A 15 -13.70 -9.88 -18.40
CA ALA A 15 -12.81 -11.02 -18.14
C ALA A 15 -11.81 -11.35 -19.27
N THR A 16 -12.04 -10.92 -20.52
CA THR A 16 -11.17 -11.28 -21.68
C THR A 16 -10.02 -10.30 -21.94
N THR A 17 -9.85 -9.25 -21.13
CA THR A 17 -8.88 -8.16 -21.43
C THR A 17 -7.49 -8.38 -20.81
N GLY A 18 -7.27 -9.44 -20.03
CA GLY A 18 -5.99 -9.69 -19.36
C GLY A 18 -5.00 -10.50 -20.20
N MET A 19 -4.30 -9.89 -21.16
CA MET A 19 -2.95 -10.37 -21.46
C MET A 19 -2.03 -9.90 -20.32
N PRO A 20 -1.17 -10.75 -19.75
CA PRO A 20 -0.24 -10.32 -18.72
C PRO A 20 0.78 -9.35 -19.31
N THR A 21 0.56 -8.05 -19.13
CA THR A 21 1.57 -7.04 -19.40
C THR A 21 2.64 -7.14 -18.33
N GLN A 22 3.84 -7.54 -18.74
CA GLN A 22 5.05 -7.45 -17.93
C GLN A 22 5.34 -5.97 -17.63
N GLY A 23 4.75 -5.44 -16.56
CA GLY A 23 4.94 -4.06 -16.10
C GLY A 23 3.74 -3.17 -16.36
N ASP A 24 3.49 -2.26 -15.41
CA ASP A 24 2.54 -1.17 -15.56
C ASP A 24 3.22 -0.06 -16.39
N GLY A 25 2.72 0.20 -17.61
CA GLY A 25 3.28 1.21 -18.52
C GLY A 25 2.81 2.64 -18.25
N ARG A 26 1.97 2.84 -17.23
CA ARG A 26 1.49 4.18 -16.85
C ARG A 26 2.63 5.04 -16.31
N ALA A 27 2.45 6.36 -16.39
CA ALA A 27 3.32 7.33 -15.73
C ALA A 27 3.44 7.03 -14.23
N ASP A 28 4.58 7.37 -13.62
CA ASP A 28 4.87 7.02 -12.23
C ASP A 28 3.94 7.71 -11.23
N ASP A 29 3.29 8.80 -11.62
CA ASP A 29 2.30 9.58 -10.84
C ASP A 29 0.85 9.26 -11.20
N ALA A 30 0.59 8.37 -12.17
CA ALA A 30 -0.77 8.05 -12.60
C ALA A 30 -1.65 7.48 -11.48
N TRP A 31 -1.04 6.88 -10.46
CA TRP A 31 -1.74 6.36 -9.29
C TRP A 31 -2.47 7.45 -8.49
N LEU A 32 -2.04 8.71 -8.58
CA LEU A 32 -2.67 9.85 -7.89
C LEU A 32 -4.15 10.02 -8.29
N THR A 33 -4.50 9.66 -9.52
CA THR A 33 -5.88 9.82 -10.03
C THR A 33 -6.52 8.50 -10.46
N GLN A 34 -5.72 7.46 -10.69
CA GLN A 34 -6.20 6.17 -11.21
C GLN A 34 -6.03 5.03 -10.21
N GLY A 35 -5.46 5.29 -9.03
CA GLY A 35 -5.06 4.27 -8.09
C GLY A 35 -4.05 3.26 -8.66
N MET A 36 -3.86 2.18 -7.92
CA MET A 36 -2.92 1.12 -8.31
C MET A 36 -3.39 0.35 -9.55
N ALA A 37 -2.46 -0.32 -10.22
CA ALA A 37 -2.77 -1.07 -11.43
C ALA A 37 -3.74 -2.20 -11.10
N LYS A 38 -4.79 -2.36 -11.90
CA LYS A 38 -5.77 -3.43 -11.65
C LYS A 38 -5.19 -4.80 -12.01
N ALA A 39 -5.81 -5.86 -11.46
CA ALA A 39 -5.44 -7.26 -11.73
C ALA A 39 -3.99 -7.61 -11.34
N GLN A 40 -3.44 -6.92 -10.35
CA GLN A 40 -2.08 -7.11 -9.85
C GLN A 40 -2.07 -7.12 -8.32
N LEU A 41 -0.97 -7.63 -7.75
CA LEU A 41 -0.70 -7.59 -6.32
C LEU A 41 0.20 -6.40 -5.99
N HIS A 42 -0.23 -5.57 -5.06
CA HIS A 42 0.53 -4.44 -4.52
C HIS A 42 0.71 -4.59 -3.01
N GLU A 43 1.88 -4.24 -2.50
CA GLU A 43 2.13 -4.23 -1.05
C GLU A 43 2.17 -2.80 -0.54
N ILE A 44 1.49 -2.58 0.59
CA ILE A 44 1.43 -1.32 1.32
C ILE A 44 2.01 -1.59 2.69
N PHE A 45 3.16 -1.00 2.97
CA PHE A 45 3.84 -1.07 4.25
C PHE A 45 3.52 0.18 5.07
N ALA A 46 3.30 -0.02 6.36
CA ALA A 46 3.12 1.05 7.34
C ALA A 46 3.75 0.62 8.66
N THR A 47 4.19 1.58 9.47
CA THR A 47 4.58 1.29 10.85
C THR A 47 3.34 0.93 11.68
N VAL A 48 3.53 0.48 12.93
CA VAL A 48 2.40 0.26 13.85
C VAL A 48 1.66 1.58 14.11
N ASP A 49 2.40 2.68 14.31
CA ASP A 49 1.85 4.01 14.56
C ASP A 49 1.13 4.58 13.33
N ASP A 50 1.60 4.22 12.13
CA ASP A 50 1.00 4.61 10.85
C ASP A 50 -0.04 3.61 10.32
N SER A 51 -0.46 2.63 11.13
CA SER A 51 -1.38 1.57 10.70
C SER A 51 -2.69 2.11 10.11
N ALA A 52 -3.25 3.16 10.72
CA ALA A 52 -4.44 3.85 10.23
C ALA A 52 -4.18 4.57 8.89
N SER A 53 -3.00 5.16 8.70
CA SER A 53 -2.59 5.79 7.44
C SER A 53 -2.44 4.75 6.33
N GLY A 54 -1.83 3.60 6.60
CA GLY A 54 -1.74 2.50 5.65
C GLY A 54 -3.11 1.97 5.22
N ALA A 55 -4.03 1.80 6.19
CA ALA A 55 -5.42 1.43 5.93
C ALA A 55 -6.17 2.48 5.09
N GLY A 56 -6.05 3.76 5.46
CA GLY A 56 -6.66 4.87 4.73
C GLY A 56 -6.14 4.97 3.29
N PHE A 57 -4.83 4.85 3.09
CA PHE A 57 -4.22 4.84 1.76
C PHE A 57 -4.69 3.65 0.91
N ALA A 58 -4.85 2.47 1.49
CA ALA A 58 -5.38 1.30 0.79
C ALA A 58 -6.82 1.57 0.29
N ILE A 59 -7.69 2.13 1.13
CA ILE A 59 -9.07 2.48 0.75
C ILE A 59 -9.11 3.59 -0.29
N ALA A 60 -8.34 4.67 -0.10
CA ALA A 60 -8.22 5.74 -1.09
C ALA A 60 -7.74 5.21 -2.45
N SER A 61 -6.78 4.27 -2.47
CA SER A 61 -6.30 3.61 -3.68
C SER A 61 -7.39 2.81 -4.40
N VAL A 62 -8.27 2.13 -3.65
CA VAL A 62 -9.45 1.44 -4.21
C VAL A 62 -10.42 2.42 -4.85
N LEU A 63 -10.70 3.53 -4.17
CA LEU A 63 -11.66 4.54 -4.61
C LEU A 63 -11.18 5.26 -5.87
N ALA A 64 -9.90 5.66 -5.90
CA ALA A 64 -9.25 6.24 -7.08
C ALA A 64 -9.27 5.27 -8.27
N ALA A 65 -9.00 3.98 -8.01
CA ALA A 65 -9.08 2.95 -9.05
C ALA A 65 -10.52 2.60 -9.46
N LYS A 66 -11.54 3.04 -8.71
CA LYS A 66 -12.94 2.59 -8.87
C LYS A 66 -13.00 1.06 -8.90
N ALA A 67 -12.39 0.43 -7.89
CA ALA A 67 -12.16 -1.02 -7.81
C ALA A 67 -12.94 -1.68 -6.66
N ALA A 68 -14.16 -1.22 -6.42
CA ALA A 68 -15.13 -1.88 -5.53
C ALA A 68 -15.91 -2.99 -6.29
N PRO A 69 -16.51 -4.00 -5.60
CA PRO A 69 -16.55 -4.18 -4.16
C PRO A 69 -15.21 -4.64 -3.57
N VAL A 70 -15.03 -4.41 -2.26
CA VAL A 70 -13.84 -4.74 -1.49
C VAL A 70 -14.13 -5.89 -0.53
N MET A 71 -13.23 -6.87 -0.49
CA MET A 71 -13.19 -7.86 0.58
C MET A 71 -11.93 -7.59 1.39
N TRP A 72 -12.10 -7.25 2.67
CA TRP A 72 -11.00 -6.99 3.58
C TRP A 72 -10.85 -8.16 4.54
N LEU A 73 -9.79 -8.91 4.35
CA LEU A 73 -9.42 -10.06 5.15
C LEU A 73 -8.45 -9.67 6.26
N ARG A 74 -8.79 -10.06 7.48
CA ARG A 74 -8.01 -9.81 8.70
C ARG A 74 -7.96 -11.08 9.54
N THR A 75 -6.91 -11.25 10.32
CA THR A 75 -6.92 -12.29 11.37
C THR A 75 -7.51 -11.74 12.66
N GLU A 76 -8.02 -12.61 13.54
CA GLU A 76 -8.43 -12.19 14.89
C GLU A 76 -7.28 -11.54 15.67
N ALA A 77 -6.04 -12.01 15.48
CA ALA A 77 -4.87 -11.40 16.09
C ALA A 77 -4.64 -9.97 15.57
N SER A 78 -4.82 -9.74 14.26
CA SER A 78 -4.75 -8.40 13.66
C SER A 78 -5.83 -7.48 14.21
N GLU A 79 -7.05 -7.97 14.41
CA GLU A 79 -8.12 -7.16 15.03
C GLU A 79 -7.83 -6.86 16.51
N ARG A 80 -7.27 -7.80 17.27
CA ARG A 80 -6.86 -7.55 18.66
C ARG A 80 -5.73 -6.52 18.75
N GLN A 81 -4.81 -6.53 17.79
CA GLN A 81 -3.64 -5.63 17.79
C GLN A 81 -3.97 -4.25 17.24
N GLY A 82 -4.67 -4.19 16.10
CA GLY A 82 -4.99 -2.95 15.38
C GLY A 82 -6.37 -2.36 15.67
N GLY A 83 -7.17 -3.05 16.48
CA GLY A 83 -8.56 -2.69 16.71
C GLY A 83 -9.49 -3.04 15.54
N ARG A 84 -10.76 -2.70 15.73
CA ARG A 84 -11.84 -2.90 14.74
C ARG A 84 -11.84 -1.74 13.75
N LEU A 85 -12.27 -2.01 12.52
CA LEU A 85 -12.46 -0.95 11.53
C LEU A 85 -13.57 0.01 11.96
N HIS A 86 -13.29 1.30 11.89
CA HIS A 86 -14.26 2.33 12.21
C HIS A 86 -15.11 2.66 10.97
N ALA A 87 -16.35 2.18 10.94
CA ALA A 87 -17.24 2.33 9.78
C ALA A 87 -17.43 3.78 9.34
N THR A 88 -17.66 4.71 10.28
CA THR A 88 -17.78 6.13 9.98
C THR A 88 -16.51 6.68 9.35
N GLY A 89 -15.33 6.25 9.81
CA GLY A 89 -14.05 6.66 9.20
C GLY A 89 -13.93 6.21 7.75
N LEU A 90 -14.44 5.02 7.41
CA LEU A 90 -14.46 4.54 6.03
C LEU A 90 -15.44 5.35 5.16
N VAL A 91 -16.60 5.72 5.69
CA VAL A 91 -17.55 6.62 5.01
C VAL A 91 -16.93 8.00 4.80
N GLU A 92 -16.18 8.51 5.77
CA GLU A 92 -15.45 9.77 5.64
C GLU A 92 -14.33 9.71 4.60
N MET A 93 -13.73 8.54 4.37
CA MET A 93 -12.81 8.32 3.25
C MET A 93 -13.51 8.26 1.89
N GLY A 94 -14.85 8.19 1.84
CA GLY A 94 -15.64 8.07 0.61
C GLY A 94 -16.07 6.64 0.25
N LEU A 95 -15.81 5.65 1.13
CA LEU A 95 -16.23 4.27 0.89
C LEU A 95 -17.73 4.10 1.17
N ASP A 96 -18.46 3.57 0.18
CA ASP A 96 -19.78 3.00 0.43
C ASP A 96 -19.61 1.69 1.20
N VAL A 97 -20.04 1.68 2.47
CA VAL A 97 -19.93 0.52 3.35
C VAL A 97 -20.70 -0.71 2.85
N THR A 98 -21.70 -0.55 1.97
CA THR A 98 -22.39 -1.69 1.35
C THR A 98 -21.53 -2.41 0.31
N SER A 99 -20.45 -1.77 -0.14
CA SER A 99 -19.46 -2.34 -1.05
C SER A 99 -18.31 -3.07 -0.35
N LEU A 100 -18.34 -3.14 0.99
CA LEU A 100 -17.31 -3.76 1.82
C LEU A 100 -17.79 -5.07 2.46
N VAL A 101 -17.02 -6.13 2.26
CA VAL A 101 -17.16 -7.40 2.99
C VAL A 101 -15.97 -7.58 3.91
N LEU A 102 -16.21 -7.78 5.20
CA LEU A 102 -15.18 -8.04 6.19
C LEU A 102 -15.10 -9.54 6.48
N GLY A 103 -13.92 -10.12 6.28
CA GLY A 103 -13.62 -11.50 6.65
C GLY A 103 -12.63 -11.54 7.80
N LEU A 104 -13.08 -11.99 8.97
CA LEU A 104 -12.22 -12.27 10.11
C LEU A 104 -11.94 -13.77 10.16
N VAL A 105 -10.66 -14.15 10.20
CA VAL A 105 -10.22 -15.54 10.24
C VAL A 105 -9.29 -15.80 11.42
N GLU A 106 -9.20 -17.06 11.82
CA GLU A 106 -8.45 -17.44 13.03
C GLU A 106 -6.96 -17.11 12.93
N ASP A 107 -6.32 -17.48 11.81
CA ASP A 107 -4.87 -17.46 11.69
C ASP A 107 -4.37 -17.12 10.28
N GLU A 108 -3.05 -16.97 10.14
CA GLU A 108 -2.42 -16.62 8.88
C GLU A 108 -2.58 -17.68 7.78
N ALA A 109 -2.71 -18.97 8.12
CA ALA A 109 -2.98 -20.00 7.10
C ALA A 109 -4.40 -19.88 6.55
N SER A 110 -5.37 -19.63 7.44
CA SER A 110 -6.76 -19.38 7.07
C SER A 110 -6.88 -18.09 6.25
N LEU A 111 -6.09 -17.06 6.59
CA LEU A 111 -6.00 -15.81 5.82
C LEU A 111 -5.59 -16.06 4.38
N LEU A 112 -4.51 -16.80 4.16
CA LEU A 112 -4.03 -17.13 2.82
C LEU A 112 -4.96 -18.05 2.05
N ARG A 113 -5.66 -18.97 2.73
CA ARG A 113 -6.68 -19.82 2.10
C ARG A 113 -7.86 -18.98 1.61
N ALA A 114 -8.43 -18.15 2.48
CA ALA A 114 -9.51 -17.25 2.12
C ALA A 114 -9.09 -16.25 1.03
N ALA A 115 -7.85 -15.73 1.10
CA ALA A 115 -7.31 -14.86 0.07
C ALA A 115 -7.17 -15.56 -1.28
N ALA A 116 -6.74 -16.82 -1.31
CA ALA A 116 -6.63 -17.57 -2.56
C ALA A 116 -8.00 -17.84 -3.21
N ASP A 117 -9.04 -18.04 -2.42
CA ASP A 117 -10.40 -18.22 -2.92
C ASP A 117 -11.00 -16.88 -3.39
N ALA A 118 -10.85 -15.82 -2.60
CA ALA A 118 -11.31 -14.48 -2.96
C ALA A 118 -10.60 -13.92 -4.20
N ALA A 119 -9.30 -14.18 -4.37
CA ALA A 119 -8.53 -13.76 -5.54
C ALA A 119 -8.99 -14.41 -6.85
N ARG A 120 -9.84 -15.45 -6.81
CA ARG A 120 -10.46 -16.07 -8.00
C ARG A 120 -11.90 -15.62 -8.23
N CYS A 121 -12.43 -14.76 -7.36
CA CYS A 121 -13.81 -14.28 -7.47
C CYS A 121 -13.88 -13.10 -8.45
N HIS A 122 -14.29 -13.37 -9.70
CA HIS A 122 -14.45 -12.34 -10.74
C HIS A 122 -15.43 -11.21 -10.39
N GLY A 123 -16.30 -11.40 -9.38
CA GLY A 123 -17.21 -10.35 -8.91
C GLY A 123 -16.56 -9.33 -7.97
N LEU A 124 -15.33 -9.59 -7.51
CA LEU A 124 -14.60 -8.74 -6.59
C LEU A 124 -13.76 -7.71 -7.36
N GLY A 125 -13.80 -6.45 -6.94
CA GLY A 125 -12.91 -5.41 -7.49
C GLY A 125 -11.54 -5.44 -6.81
N THR A 126 -11.54 -5.47 -5.48
CA THR A 126 -10.30 -5.49 -4.68
C THR A 126 -10.37 -6.48 -3.52
N LEU A 127 -9.30 -7.23 -3.35
CA LEU A 127 -9.01 -8.01 -2.15
C LEU A 127 -7.95 -7.27 -1.32
N LEU A 128 -8.32 -6.82 -0.12
CA LEU A 128 -7.42 -6.21 0.85
C LEU A 128 -7.04 -7.25 1.91
N ILE A 129 -5.77 -7.60 2.00
CA ILE A 129 -5.23 -8.58 2.96
C ILE A 129 -4.42 -7.81 3.99
N GLU A 130 -4.89 -7.77 5.23
CA GLU A 130 -4.18 -7.12 6.33
C GLU A 130 -3.40 -8.13 7.15
N SER A 131 -2.14 -7.79 7.43
CA SER A 131 -1.25 -8.58 8.28
C SER A 131 -0.41 -7.66 9.16
N TRP A 132 -0.06 -8.16 10.34
CA TRP A 132 0.71 -7.45 11.35
C TRP A 132 2.01 -8.19 11.66
N GLY A 133 3.09 -7.43 11.85
CA GLY A 133 4.42 -7.98 12.07
C GLY A 133 4.93 -8.78 10.87
N ARG A 134 5.84 -9.72 11.12
CA ARG A 134 6.56 -10.44 10.06
C ARG A 134 5.64 -11.20 9.08
N ALA A 135 4.54 -11.79 9.57
CA ALA A 135 3.61 -12.65 8.82
C ALA A 135 4.33 -13.60 7.84
N PRO A 136 5.04 -14.62 8.35
CA PRO A 136 5.99 -15.42 7.58
C PRO A 136 5.39 -16.36 6.52
N LYS A 137 4.10 -16.69 6.60
CA LYS A 137 3.40 -17.49 5.56
C LYS A 137 3.09 -16.63 4.32
N ILE A 138 3.01 -15.30 4.44
CA ILE A 138 2.95 -14.38 3.29
C ILE A 138 4.35 -14.26 2.67
N ASP A 139 4.80 -15.35 2.06
CA ASP A 139 6.11 -15.47 1.43
C ASP A 139 6.05 -15.26 -0.09
N LEU A 140 7.19 -15.43 -0.75
CA LEU A 140 7.29 -15.33 -2.21
C LEU A 140 6.40 -16.35 -2.93
N THR A 141 6.20 -17.54 -2.37
CA THR A 141 5.39 -18.60 -2.98
C THR A 141 3.91 -18.25 -2.90
N ALA A 142 3.43 -17.81 -1.73
CA ALA A 142 2.08 -17.35 -1.52
C ALA A 142 1.76 -16.15 -2.40
N THR A 143 2.63 -15.13 -2.41
CA THR A 143 2.42 -13.93 -3.23
C THR A 143 2.47 -14.21 -4.72
N ARG A 144 3.28 -15.17 -5.21
CA ARG A 144 3.25 -15.61 -6.62
C ARG A 144 1.91 -16.24 -6.99
N ARG A 145 1.37 -17.11 -6.14
CA ARG A 145 0.06 -17.74 -6.36
C ARG A 145 -1.06 -16.71 -6.38
N LEU A 146 -1.00 -15.73 -5.48
CA LEU A 146 -1.96 -14.62 -5.43
C LEU A 146 -1.86 -13.71 -6.66
N MET A 147 -0.64 -13.37 -7.11
CA MET A 147 -0.43 -12.60 -8.34
C MET A 147 -1.04 -13.29 -9.55
N LEU A 148 -0.79 -14.60 -9.74
CA LEU A 148 -1.36 -15.37 -10.85
C LEU A 148 -2.89 -15.43 -10.77
N ALA A 149 -3.46 -15.54 -9.57
CA ALA A 149 -4.91 -15.52 -9.38
C ALA A 149 -5.50 -14.14 -9.72
N ALA A 150 -4.85 -13.04 -9.29
CA ALA A 150 -5.23 -11.67 -9.61
C ALA A 150 -5.23 -11.41 -11.12
N GLU A 151 -4.17 -11.82 -11.82
CA GLU A 151 -4.04 -11.70 -13.27
C GLU A 151 -5.15 -12.48 -14.01
N ALA A 152 -5.47 -13.69 -13.52
CA ALA A 152 -6.50 -14.55 -14.13
C ALA A 152 -7.93 -14.07 -13.88
N SER A 153 -8.20 -13.50 -12.70
CA SER A 153 -9.57 -13.11 -12.29
C SER A 153 -9.91 -11.66 -12.60
N GLY A 154 -8.90 -10.79 -12.70
CA GLY A 154 -9.04 -9.34 -12.75
C GLY A 154 -9.07 -8.65 -11.38
N VAL A 155 -9.05 -9.41 -10.27
CA VAL A 155 -9.10 -8.87 -8.90
C VAL A 155 -7.79 -8.13 -8.60
N THR A 156 -7.90 -6.90 -8.08
CA THR A 156 -6.73 -6.17 -7.57
C THR A 156 -6.44 -6.64 -6.15
N ILE A 157 -5.20 -6.97 -5.83
CA ILE A 157 -4.82 -7.39 -4.47
C ILE A 157 -3.99 -6.30 -3.82
N LEU A 158 -4.46 -5.81 -2.67
CA LEU A 158 -3.70 -4.92 -1.80
C LEU A 158 -3.29 -5.71 -0.56
N SER A 159 -1.99 -5.91 -0.36
CA SER A 159 -1.43 -6.56 0.83
C SER A 159 -0.94 -5.47 1.79
N LEU A 160 -1.75 -5.17 2.81
CA LEU A 160 -1.42 -4.22 3.87
C LEU A 160 -0.56 -4.91 4.94
N ARG A 161 0.69 -4.45 5.06
CA ARG A 161 1.79 -5.04 5.82
C ARG A 161 2.20 -4.08 6.95
N ILE A 162 1.55 -4.20 8.11
CA ILE A 162 1.75 -3.28 9.24
C ILE A 162 2.87 -3.78 10.16
N GLY A 163 3.84 -2.93 10.46
CA GLY A 163 4.98 -3.26 11.33
C GLY A 163 5.88 -4.37 10.75
N ALA A 164 5.94 -4.48 9.42
CA ALA A 164 6.69 -5.49 8.71
C ALA A 164 7.75 -4.85 7.82
N GLU A 165 8.93 -5.47 7.74
CA GLU A 165 9.92 -5.09 6.75
C GLU A 165 9.64 -5.76 5.39
N PRO A 166 9.95 -5.09 4.26
CA PRO A 166 9.84 -5.70 2.94
C PRO A 166 10.74 -6.93 2.78
N VAL A 167 10.14 -8.06 2.42
CA VAL A 167 10.82 -9.33 2.09
C VAL A 167 10.61 -9.68 0.60
N PRO A 168 11.36 -10.61 -0.01
CA PRO A 168 11.10 -11.03 -1.39
C PRO A 168 9.64 -11.46 -1.63
N SER A 169 8.99 -10.90 -2.64
CA SER A 169 7.58 -11.16 -2.97
C SER A 169 7.30 -10.97 -4.47
N ALA A 170 6.15 -11.45 -4.93
CA ALA A 170 5.73 -11.33 -6.33
C ALA A 170 5.08 -9.99 -6.70
N ALA A 171 4.93 -9.06 -5.74
CA ALA A 171 4.16 -7.82 -5.94
C ALA A 171 4.62 -7.04 -7.17
N ALA A 172 3.68 -6.41 -7.87
CA ALA A 172 3.97 -5.51 -8.96
C ALA A 172 4.56 -4.18 -8.46
N SER A 173 4.08 -3.67 -7.33
CA SER A 173 4.68 -2.53 -6.65
C SER A 173 4.63 -2.64 -5.13
N ARG A 174 5.47 -1.85 -4.47
CA ARG A 174 5.59 -1.73 -3.01
C ARG A 174 5.61 -0.28 -2.61
N TRP A 175 4.84 0.04 -1.59
CA TRP A 175 4.67 1.41 -1.11
C TRP A 175 4.94 1.43 0.39
N GLN A 176 5.72 2.39 0.87
CA GLN A 176 5.76 2.76 2.28
C GLN A 176 4.81 3.93 2.48
N VAL A 177 4.01 3.88 3.53
CA VAL A 177 3.03 4.93 3.88
C VAL A 177 3.26 5.34 5.32
N ALA A 178 3.25 6.65 5.54
CA ALA A 178 3.24 7.27 6.86
C ALA A 178 2.18 8.35 6.94
N ALA A 179 1.77 8.70 8.16
CA ALA A 179 0.94 9.88 8.39
C ALA A 179 1.68 11.15 7.95
N CYS A 180 0.96 12.06 7.29
CA CYS A 180 1.44 13.41 7.02
C CYS A 180 0.53 14.43 7.70
N ARG A 181 1.07 15.59 8.07
CA ARG A 181 0.26 16.68 8.64
C ARG A 181 -0.62 17.26 7.54
N SER A 182 -1.93 17.21 7.74
CA SER A 182 -2.91 17.87 6.87
C SER A 182 -2.87 19.39 7.02
N ARG A 183 -3.23 20.12 5.97
CA ARG A 183 -3.47 21.56 6.07
C ARG A 183 -4.78 21.81 6.85
N PRO A 184 -4.77 22.63 7.91
CA PRO A 184 -5.99 22.92 8.64
C PRO A 184 -7.02 23.61 7.74
N LEU A 185 -8.29 23.31 7.98
CA LEU A 185 -9.41 24.04 7.40
C LEU A 185 -9.64 25.34 8.18
N GLU A 186 -10.63 26.13 7.76
CA GLU A 186 -11.07 27.34 8.47
C GLU A 186 -11.28 27.08 9.97
N ALA A 187 -10.93 28.08 10.79
CA ALA A 187 -10.98 28.02 12.24
C ALA A 187 -10.15 26.89 12.88
N ASP A 188 -9.00 26.54 12.29
CA ASP A 188 -8.09 25.48 12.76
C ASP A 188 -8.73 24.08 12.86
N ALA A 189 -9.79 23.84 12.08
CA ALA A 189 -10.41 22.54 12.00
C ALA A 189 -9.46 21.51 11.34
N PRO A 190 -9.53 20.22 11.71
CA PRO A 190 -8.74 19.17 11.09
C PRO A 190 -8.87 19.15 9.56
N GLY A 191 -7.75 18.96 8.88
CA GLY A 191 -7.66 18.92 7.42
C GLY A 191 -8.13 17.61 6.80
N LYS A 192 -7.98 17.52 5.47
CA LYS A 192 -8.19 16.28 4.73
C LYS A 192 -7.15 15.22 5.15
N PRO A 193 -7.46 13.91 5.10
CA PRO A 193 -6.47 12.87 5.35
C PRO A 193 -5.23 13.07 4.46
N ALA A 194 -4.05 13.07 5.05
CA ALA A 194 -2.79 13.32 4.34
C ALA A 194 -1.78 12.20 4.57
N PHE A 195 -1.01 11.90 3.53
CA PHE A 195 -0.09 10.76 3.50
C PHE A 195 1.28 11.21 2.99
N ASP A 196 2.34 10.67 3.60
CA ASP A 196 3.69 10.64 3.04
C ASP A 196 3.91 9.24 2.47
N ILE A 197 4.24 9.17 1.19
CA ILE A 197 4.25 7.93 0.42
C ILE A 197 5.57 7.80 -0.30
N GLU A 198 6.20 6.63 -0.17
CA GLU A 198 7.39 6.26 -0.93
C GLU A 198 7.14 5.00 -1.76
N LEU A 199 7.41 5.07 -3.06
CA LEU A 199 7.40 3.92 -3.96
C LEU A 199 8.71 3.14 -3.78
N LEU A 200 8.72 2.18 -2.88
CA LEU A 200 9.88 1.32 -2.60
C LEU A 200 10.30 0.48 -3.81
N ARG A 201 9.33 0.05 -4.62
CA ARG A 201 9.58 -0.77 -5.82
C ARG A 201 8.42 -0.71 -6.79
N ARG A 202 8.72 -0.69 -8.10
CA ARG A 202 7.77 -0.98 -9.19
C ARG A 202 8.43 -1.92 -10.20
N ARG A 203 7.74 -2.99 -10.59
CA ARG A 203 8.25 -3.93 -11.61
C ARG A 203 8.29 -3.22 -12.96
N GLY A 204 9.48 -3.07 -13.53
CA GLY A 204 9.68 -2.43 -14.83
C GLY A 204 9.56 -0.90 -14.81
N GLY A 205 9.56 -0.27 -13.63
CA GLY A 205 9.47 1.19 -13.48
C GLY A 205 10.44 1.71 -12.41
N GLN A 206 10.27 2.99 -12.06
CA GLN A 206 11.12 3.66 -11.06
C GLN A 206 10.85 3.18 -9.62
N ALA A 207 11.78 3.50 -8.73
CA ALA A 207 11.69 3.29 -7.29
C ALA A 207 12.33 4.49 -6.56
N GLY A 208 12.01 4.67 -5.28
CA GLY A 208 12.50 5.77 -4.44
C GLY A 208 11.77 7.10 -4.67
N LEU A 209 10.71 7.11 -5.48
CA LEU A 209 9.86 8.29 -5.67
C LEU A 209 9.02 8.53 -4.41
N ARG A 210 8.85 9.80 -4.05
CA ARG A 210 8.13 10.21 -2.84
C ARG A 210 7.09 11.27 -3.13
N TRP A 211 5.98 11.22 -2.41
CA TRP A 211 4.89 12.19 -2.51
C TRP A 211 4.33 12.50 -1.13
N ARG A 212 4.01 13.77 -0.91
CA ARG A 212 3.08 14.21 0.12
C ARG A 212 1.76 14.56 -0.55
N VAL A 213 0.67 13.96 -0.10
CA VAL A 213 -0.65 14.10 -0.76
C VAL A 213 -1.77 14.22 0.27
N GLU A 214 -2.79 15.01 -0.05
CA GLU A 214 -4.07 15.01 0.65
C GLU A 214 -5.08 14.19 -0.15
N TRP A 215 -5.96 13.45 0.52
CA TRP A 215 -7.05 12.73 -0.11
C TRP A 215 -8.26 13.62 -0.32
N ASP A 216 -8.67 13.78 -1.57
CA ASP A 216 -9.95 14.39 -1.92
C ASP A 216 -11.02 13.31 -2.11
N ARG A 217 -11.87 13.15 -1.09
CA ARG A 217 -12.97 12.16 -1.10
C ARG A 217 -14.07 12.47 -2.12
N ASP A 218 -14.19 13.70 -2.60
CA ASP A 218 -15.26 14.07 -3.54
C ASP A 218 -14.83 13.81 -4.97
N ALA A 219 -13.55 14.07 -5.27
CA ALA A 219 -12.96 13.79 -6.57
C ALA A 219 -12.38 12.36 -6.70
N HIS A 220 -12.19 11.65 -5.58
CA HIS A 220 -11.46 10.38 -5.49
C HIS A 220 -10.03 10.46 -6.06
N ILE A 221 -9.31 11.51 -5.69
CA ILE A 221 -7.92 11.73 -6.12
C ILE A 221 -7.01 12.04 -4.93
N PHE A 222 -5.72 11.75 -5.11
CA PHE A 222 -4.65 12.22 -4.25
C PHE A 222 -4.15 13.57 -4.79
N ASP A 223 -4.40 14.64 -4.05
CA ASP A 223 -3.98 16.00 -4.38
C ASP A 223 -2.58 16.28 -3.78
N GLN A 224 -1.59 16.42 -4.65
CA GLN A 224 -0.22 16.79 -4.26
C GLN A 224 0.01 18.32 -4.24
N THR A 225 -0.89 19.11 -4.83
CA THR A 225 -0.71 20.56 -4.96
C THR A 225 -0.78 21.28 -3.62
N ALA A 226 -1.48 20.68 -2.64
CA ALA A 226 -1.56 21.15 -1.27
C ALA A 226 -0.17 21.31 -0.60
N PHE A 227 0.84 20.54 -1.04
CA PHE A 227 2.19 20.56 -0.48
C PHE A 227 3.23 21.22 -1.39
N ALA A 228 2.85 21.60 -2.62
CA ALA A 228 3.77 22.19 -3.59
C ALA A 228 4.29 23.59 -3.18
N SER A 229 3.57 24.30 -2.30
CA SER A 229 3.99 25.62 -1.78
C SER A 229 5.02 25.54 -0.64
N ASP A 230 5.10 24.42 0.09
CA ASP A 230 6.01 24.28 1.23
C ASP A 230 7.46 23.97 0.80
N ASP A 231 7.66 23.39 -0.38
CA ASP A 231 9.01 23.11 -0.93
C ASP A 231 9.72 24.36 -1.49
N SER A 232 9.00 25.49 -1.65
CA SER A 232 9.61 26.78 -2.03
C SER A 232 10.45 27.41 -0.91
N ALA A 233 10.44 26.85 0.30
CA ALA A 233 11.27 27.28 1.43
C ALA A 233 12.58 26.49 1.57
N ALA A 234 12.92 25.62 0.60
CA ALA A 234 14.27 25.07 0.49
C ALA A 234 15.23 26.18 0.01
N LEU A 235 15.79 26.93 0.95
CA LEU A 235 16.91 27.84 0.71
C LEU A 235 18.05 27.08 0.00
N PRO A 236 18.58 27.56 -1.14
CA PRO A 236 19.69 26.91 -1.81
C PRO A 236 20.98 27.14 -1.00
N GLY A 237 21.34 26.16 -0.18
CA GLY A 237 22.57 26.13 0.59
C GLY A 237 23.15 24.72 0.57
N ALA A 238 24.00 24.46 -0.42
CA ALA A 238 24.73 23.22 -0.58
C ALA A 238 25.56 22.88 0.67
N GLY A 239 25.22 21.80 1.37
CA GLY A 239 26.13 21.10 2.26
C GLY A 239 26.75 19.94 1.52
N ILE A 240 27.97 20.11 1.01
CA ILE A 240 28.79 19.02 0.48
C ILE A 240 29.00 18.00 1.62
N PRO A 241 28.81 16.68 1.41
CA PRO A 241 29.19 15.70 2.40
C PRO A 241 30.72 15.66 2.47
N VAL A 242 31.29 16.12 3.58
CA VAL A 242 32.72 15.91 3.88
C VAL A 242 32.91 14.43 4.18
N ALA A 243 33.49 13.72 3.22
CA ALA A 243 34.04 12.39 3.43
C ALA A 243 35.20 12.50 4.42
N ALA A 244 35.06 11.92 5.60
CA ALA A 244 36.18 11.70 6.50
C ALA A 244 36.81 10.34 6.16
N ASP A 245 37.95 10.35 5.45
CA ASP A 245 38.85 9.20 5.43
C ASP A 245 40.23 9.62 5.98
N ARG A 246 40.58 8.95 7.08
CA ARG A 246 41.89 8.63 7.70
C ARG A 246 43.00 9.67 7.84
N ALA A 247 43.56 9.73 9.06
CA ALA A 247 44.98 9.41 9.28
C ALA A 247 45.22 8.94 10.73
N ALA A 248 45.99 7.85 10.85
CA ALA A 248 46.60 7.37 12.07
C ALA A 248 47.87 8.19 12.41
N ALA A 249 48.17 8.33 13.70
CA ALA A 249 49.55 8.42 14.18
C ALA A 249 49.62 8.05 15.66
N ASP A 250 50.67 7.29 15.96
CA ASP A 250 51.13 6.72 17.22
C ASP A 250 51.16 7.69 18.41
N ASP A 251 50.88 7.16 19.60
CA ASP A 251 51.83 7.37 20.69
C ASP A 251 51.90 6.13 21.61
N ALA A 252 53.14 5.75 21.91
CA ALA A 252 53.50 4.52 22.60
C ALA A 252 53.65 4.78 24.11
N ALA A 253 53.13 3.87 24.94
CA ALA A 253 53.66 3.68 26.29
C ALA A 253 53.56 2.21 26.69
N ALA A 254 54.74 1.60 26.81
CA ALA A 254 54.98 0.24 27.21
C ALA A 254 54.49 -0.04 28.64
N PHE A 255 53.91 -1.23 28.86
CA PHE A 255 53.83 -1.82 30.20
C PHE A 255 54.49 -3.19 30.21
N VAL A 256 55.53 -3.28 31.03
CA VAL A 256 56.46 -4.38 31.21
C VAL A 256 55.77 -5.53 31.96
N ARG A 257 55.86 -6.75 31.40
CA ARG A 257 55.65 -8.00 32.15
C ARG A 257 56.85 -8.26 33.05
N ARG A 258 56.62 -8.53 34.34
CA ARG A 258 57.57 -9.28 35.17
C ARG A 258 56.98 -10.64 35.47
N THR A 259 57.68 -11.67 35.02
CA THR A 259 57.57 -13.05 35.49
C THR A 259 58.31 -13.20 36.81
N GLY A 260 57.67 -13.86 37.76
CA GLY A 260 58.21 -14.49 38.95
C GLY A 260 57.24 -15.59 39.32
#